data_AF-A0A836CU17-F1
#
_entry.id   AF-A0A836CU17-F1
#
_cell.length_a   1.000
_cell.length_b   1.000
_cell.length_c   1.000
_cell.angle_alpha   90.00
_cell.angle_beta   90.00
_cell.angle_gamma   90.00
#
_symmetry.space_group_name_H-M   'P 1'
#
loop_
_entity.id
_entity.type
_entity.pdbx_description
1 polymer ?
#
loop_
_entity_poly.entity_id
_entity_poly.type
_entity_poly.pdbx_seq_one_letter_code
_entity_poly.pdbx_strand_id
1 'polypeptide(L)'
;MATNYNDLEKGQRIHKGLEKRRFIHISKAASWHCEHCLYTCQDSNKCQDAFQKLQVPCDGIESEMNHLYPAFAQPGQECFLQKEPLLFSCAGSSTKYPRLCPCRDFREGQVALCQDCLGG
;
A
#
# COMPACT_ATOMS: atom_id res chain seq x y z
N MET A 1 11.43 -11.57 9.33
CA MET A 1 9.96 -11.41 9.39
C MET A 1 9.69 -10.04 9.99
N ALA A 2 9.16 -9.12 9.19
CA ALA A 2 8.87 -7.76 9.59
C ALA A 2 7.44 -7.65 10.15
N THR A 3 7.29 -7.04 11.32
CA THR A 3 6.10 -7.01 12.19
C THR A 3 5.56 -5.61 12.50
N ASN A 4 6.00 -4.54 11.83
CA ASN A 4 5.64 -3.15 12.14
C ASN A 4 5.85 -2.21 10.93
N TYR A 5 5.31 -1.00 10.94
CA TYR A 5 5.65 0.05 9.94
C TYR A 5 7.12 0.48 10.03
N ASN A 6 7.74 0.34 11.21
CA ASN A 6 9.20 0.44 11.38
C ASN A 6 9.96 -0.76 10.81
N ASP A 7 9.23 -1.77 10.35
CA ASP A 7 9.77 -2.98 9.74
C ASP A 7 9.53 -2.98 8.22
N LEU A 8 9.27 -1.80 7.63
CA LEU A 8 9.47 -1.62 6.18
C LEU A 8 10.88 -2.11 5.85
N GLU A 9 10.97 -3.12 4.99
CA GLU A 9 12.27 -3.63 4.56
C GLU A 9 13.04 -2.53 3.84
N LYS A 10 14.37 -2.64 3.76
CA LYS A 10 15.24 -1.61 3.15
C LYS A 10 14.64 -1.16 1.80
N GLY A 11 14.51 0.15 1.63
CA GLY A 11 13.98 0.75 0.40
C GLY A 11 12.45 0.73 0.25
N GLN A 12 11.66 0.35 1.25
CA GLN A 12 10.18 0.41 1.18
C GLN A 12 9.60 1.74 1.69
N ARG A 13 8.49 2.19 1.07
CA ARG A 13 7.68 3.37 1.43
C ARG A 13 6.21 3.12 1.11
N ILE A 14 5.29 3.73 1.84
CA ILE A 14 3.86 3.62 1.56
C ILE A 14 3.42 4.82 0.73
N HIS A 15 2.68 4.55 -0.35
CA HIS A 15 2.14 5.59 -1.23
C HIS A 15 0.61 5.59 -1.21
N LYS A 16 0.04 6.79 -1.33
CA LYS A 16 -1.37 6.98 -1.65
C LYS A 16 -1.57 6.87 -3.16
N GLY A 17 -2.57 6.10 -3.56
CA GLY A 17 -2.98 6.03 -4.95
C GLY A 17 -3.70 7.29 -5.36
N LEU A 18 -3.68 7.59 -6.66
CA LEU A 18 -4.61 8.53 -7.27
C LEU A 18 -5.83 7.75 -7.77
N GLU A 19 -7.00 8.37 -7.71
CA GLU A 19 -8.21 7.79 -8.29
C GLU A 19 -8.00 7.40 -9.75
N LYS A 20 -8.65 6.31 -10.17
CA LYS A 20 -8.60 5.78 -11.55
C LYS A 20 -7.21 5.33 -12.01
N ARG A 21 -6.16 5.44 -11.18
CA ARG A 21 -4.83 4.92 -11.50
C ARG A 21 -4.52 3.65 -10.72
N ARG A 22 -3.92 2.70 -11.42
CA ARG A 22 -3.37 1.48 -10.81
C ARG A 22 -2.09 1.83 -10.08
N PHE A 23 -1.84 1.18 -8.94
CA PHE A 23 -0.62 1.39 -8.16
C PHE A 23 0.65 1.15 -8.96
N ILE A 24 0.69 0.08 -9.75
CA ILE A 24 1.81 -0.25 -10.64
C ILE A 24 2.21 0.93 -11.54
N HIS A 25 1.25 1.74 -11.99
CA HIS A 25 1.50 2.88 -12.87
C HIS A 25 2.01 4.10 -12.10
N ILE A 26 1.49 4.32 -10.89
CA ILE A 26 1.91 5.43 -10.02
C ILE A 26 3.33 5.19 -9.52
N SER A 27 3.60 4.00 -8.97
CA SER A 27 4.90 3.64 -8.44
C SER A 27 5.96 3.75 -9.52
N LYS A 28 5.73 3.16 -10.71
CA LYS A 28 6.71 3.20 -11.81
C LYS A 28 7.01 4.63 -12.26
N ALA A 29 6.02 5.51 -12.33
CA ALA A 29 6.23 6.91 -12.68
C ALA A 29 7.10 7.66 -11.64
N ALA A 30 7.11 7.20 -10.40
CA ALA A 30 7.91 7.75 -9.31
C ALA A 30 9.28 7.05 -9.14
N SER A 31 9.63 6.09 -10.00
CA SER A 31 10.79 5.18 -9.83
C SER A 31 10.69 4.23 -8.63
N TRP A 32 9.48 3.77 -8.34
CA TRP A 32 9.19 2.73 -7.33
C TRP A 32 8.48 1.52 -7.96
N HIS A 33 8.65 0.35 -7.37
CA HIS A 33 7.90 -0.86 -7.68
C HIS A 33 6.84 -1.08 -6.60
N CYS A 34 5.60 -1.40 -6.98
CA CYS A 34 4.58 -1.75 -5.99
C CYS A 34 4.92 -3.10 -5.36
N GLU A 35 4.89 -3.16 -4.04
CA GLU A 35 5.07 -4.39 -3.27
C GLU A 35 3.72 -4.91 -2.77
N HIS A 36 3.70 -6.18 -2.37
CA HIS A 36 2.48 -6.82 -1.92
C HIS A 36 1.91 -6.09 -0.69
N CYS A 37 0.68 -5.56 -0.79
CA CYS A 37 0.08 -4.67 0.23
C CYS A 37 -0.23 -5.34 1.57
N LEU A 38 -0.06 -6.66 1.64
CA LEU A 38 -0.18 -7.52 2.81
C LEU A 38 0.72 -7.07 3.96
N TYR A 39 1.97 -6.69 3.71
CA TYR A 39 2.89 -6.34 4.80
C TYR A 39 2.46 -5.08 5.56
N THR A 40 1.82 -4.14 4.85
CA THR A 40 1.30 -2.89 5.43
C THR A 40 0.04 -3.11 6.25
N CYS A 41 -0.81 -4.06 5.86
CA CYS A 41 -2.15 -4.24 6.44
C CYS A 41 -2.40 -5.69 6.85
N GLN A 42 -1.37 -6.35 7.40
CA GLN A 42 -1.45 -7.73 7.87
C GLN A 42 -2.46 -7.90 9.02
N ASP A 43 -2.63 -6.84 9.81
CA ASP A 43 -3.67 -6.72 10.83
C ASP A 43 -4.27 -5.30 10.79
N SER A 44 -5.40 -5.13 11.46
CA SER A 44 -6.17 -3.87 11.46
C SER A 44 -5.40 -2.70 12.08
N ASN A 45 -4.59 -2.95 13.12
CA ASN A 45 -3.86 -1.91 13.82
C ASN A 45 -2.76 -1.34 12.91
N LYS A 46 -1.98 -2.21 12.25
CA LYS A 46 -0.94 -1.77 11.28
C LYS A 46 -1.52 -0.96 10.13
N CYS A 47 -2.69 -1.38 9.65
CA CYS A 47 -3.33 -0.66 8.56
C CYS A 47 -3.82 0.73 9.01
N GLN A 48 -4.39 0.82 10.21
CA GLN A 48 -4.81 2.09 10.80
C GLN A 48 -3.60 3.03 11.03
N ASP A 49 -2.48 2.52 11.53
CA ASP A 49 -1.24 3.27 11.66
C ASP A 49 -0.73 3.80 10.32
N ALA A 50 -0.83 2.98 9.25
CA ALA A 50 -0.44 3.39 7.90
C ALA A 50 -1.31 4.55 7.38
N PHE A 51 -2.63 4.50 7.62
CA PHE A 51 -3.53 5.60 7.27
C PHE A 51 -3.19 6.89 8.06
N GLN A 52 -2.99 6.78 9.37
CA GLN A 52 -2.65 7.93 10.22
C GLN A 52 -1.34 8.59 9.80
N LYS A 53 -0.27 7.80 9.58
CA LYS A 53 1.05 8.32 9.15
C LYS A 53 1.00 9.03 7.80
N LEU A 54 0.09 8.59 6.94
CA LEU A 54 -0.16 9.23 5.66
C LEU A 54 -1.13 10.40 5.78
N GLN A 55 -1.60 10.77 6.96
CA GLN A 55 -2.60 11.83 7.16
C GLN A 55 -3.88 11.54 6.34
N VAL A 56 -4.31 10.28 6.35
CA VAL A 56 -5.64 9.86 5.90
C VAL A 56 -6.51 9.77 7.15
N PRO A 57 -7.45 10.71 7.36
CA PRO A 57 -8.36 10.58 8.48
C PRO A 57 -9.35 9.43 8.21
N CYS A 58 -9.47 8.54 9.20
CA CYS A 58 -10.39 7.42 9.19
C CYS A 58 -11.37 7.58 10.37
N ASP A 59 -12.60 7.98 10.08
CA ASP A 59 -13.69 8.10 11.06
C ASP A 59 -14.36 6.74 11.29
N GLY A 60 -14.36 5.90 10.26
CA GLY A 60 -14.86 4.53 10.28
C GLY A 60 -13.89 3.56 9.61
N ILE A 61 -13.91 2.31 10.06
CA ILE A 61 -13.12 1.22 9.47
C ILE A 61 -14.06 0.08 9.11
N GLU A 62 -14.04 -0.31 7.84
CA GLU A 62 -14.75 -1.49 7.34
C GLU A 62 -13.76 -2.56 6.90
N SER A 63 -14.03 -3.83 7.21
CA SER A 63 -13.18 -4.96 6.83
C SER A 63 -13.95 -5.95 5.97
N GLU A 64 -13.58 -6.02 4.70
CA GLU A 64 -14.33 -6.75 3.66
C GLU A 64 -13.39 -7.41 2.66
N MET A 65 -13.92 -8.38 1.91
CA MET A 65 -13.14 -9.11 0.88
C MET A 65 -13.17 -8.37 -0.45
N ASN A 66 -12.15 -7.56 -0.72
CA ASN A 66 -12.04 -6.84 -2.00
C ASN A 66 -10.59 -6.61 -2.41
N HIS A 67 -10.20 -7.13 -3.57
CA HIS A 67 -8.83 -7.02 -4.10
C HIS A 67 -8.30 -5.58 -4.28
N LEU A 68 -9.16 -4.56 -4.19
CA LEU A 68 -8.78 -3.16 -4.21
C LEU A 68 -8.43 -2.59 -2.83
N TYR A 69 -8.61 -3.33 -1.75
CA TYR A 69 -8.24 -2.89 -0.39
C TYR A 69 -6.76 -3.20 -0.11
N PRO A 70 -6.07 -2.38 0.69
CA PRO A 70 -6.62 -1.30 1.52
C PRO A 70 -6.89 -0.01 0.75
N ALA A 71 -7.96 0.71 1.12
CA ALA A 71 -8.40 1.92 0.45
C ALA A 71 -9.09 2.89 1.41
N PHE A 72 -9.38 4.10 0.97
CA PHE A 72 -10.14 5.08 1.75
C PHE A 72 -11.08 5.88 0.84
N ALA A 73 -12.21 6.36 1.37
CA ALA A 73 -13.17 7.18 0.66
C ALA A 73 -13.14 8.64 1.13
N GLN A 74 -13.31 9.55 0.16
CA GLN A 74 -13.59 10.97 0.41
C GLN A 74 -14.72 11.44 -0.52
N PRO A 75 -15.69 12.24 -0.03
CA PRO A 75 -15.94 12.62 1.37
C PRO A 75 -16.57 11.46 2.16
N GLY A 76 -16.21 11.28 3.43
CA GLY A 76 -16.75 10.20 4.27
C GLY A 76 -15.76 9.63 5.28
N GLN A 77 -14.46 9.77 5.05
CA GLN A 77 -13.41 9.35 5.98
C GLN A 77 -13.54 7.87 6.37
N GLU A 78 -14.11 7.03 5.50
CA GLU A 78 -14.15 5.59 5.69
C GLU A 78 -12.89 4.96 5.13
N CYS A 79 -12.28 4.07 5.91
CA CYS A 79 -11.10 3.31 5.53
C CYS A 79 -11.47 1.83 5.43
N PHE A 80 -11.06 1.23 4.31
CA PHE A 80 -11.41 -0.13 3.95
C PHE A 80 -10.19 -1.04 4.09
N LEU A 81 -10.35 -2.08 4.90
CA LEU A 81 -9.36 -3.11 5.16
C LEU A 81 -9.68 -4.38 4.37
N GLN A 82 -8.63 -5.02 3.87
CA GLN A 82 -8.75 -6.34 3.28
C GLN A 82 -8.88 -7.39 4.38
N LYS A 83 -9.90 -8.25 4.30
CA LYS A 83 -10.10 -9.38 5.22
C LYS A 83 -9.40 -10.67 4.78
N GLU A 84 -9.22 -10.86 3.47
CA GLU A 84 -8.62 -12.05 2.87
C GLU A 84 -7.18 -11.76 2.36
N PRO A 85 -6.14 -12.29 3.02
CA PRO A 85 -4.74 -12.07 2.64
C PRO A 85 -4.41 -12.39 1.17
N LEU A 86 -5.08 -13.39 0.58
CA LEU A 86 -4.82 -13.77 -0.81
C LEU A 86 -5.29 -12.73 -1.84
N LEU A 87 -6.14 -11.79 -1.43
CA LEU A 87 -6.70 -10.77 -2.32
C LEU A 87 -5.88 -9.47 -2.39
N PHE A 88 -4.84 -9.30 -1.57
CA PHE A 88 -3.97 -8.14 -1.70
C PHE A 88 -3.34 -8.07 -3.10
N SER A 89 -3.44 -6.91 -3.75
CA SER A 89 -3.02 -6.79 -5.15
C SER A 89 -2.53 -5.39 -5.52
N CYS A 90 -1.39 -5.31 -6.19
CA CYS A 90 -0.92 -4.08 -6.83
C CYS A 90 -1.71 -3.72 -8.10
N ALA A 91 -2.39 -4.70 -8.69
CA ALA A 91 -3.22 -4.51 -9.87
C ALA A 91 -4.60 -3.97 -9.49
N GLY A 92 -5.31 -3.40 -10.47
CA GLY A 92 -6.64 -2.83 -10.26
C GLY A 92 -6.62 -1.37 -9.78
N SER A 93 -7.68 -0.66 -10.14
CA SER A 93 -7.92 0.74 -9.83
C SER A 93 -9.39 0.93 -9.50
N SER A 94 -9.70 1.86 -8.59
CA SER A 94 -11.07 2.24 -8.27
C SER A 94 -11.35 3.65 -8.78
N THR A 95 -12.59 3.89 -9.20
CA THR A 95 -13.12 5.22 -9.49
C THR A 95 -13.71 5.89 -8.24
N LYS A 96 -13.88 5.14 -7.14
CA LYS A 96 -14.59 5.58 -5.93
C LYS A 96 -13.68 5.84 -4.74
N TYR A 97 -12.56 5.13 -4.65
CA TYR A 97 -11.67 5.20 -3.49
C TYR A 97 -10.20 5.12 -3.93
N PRO A 98 -9.37 6.10 -3.56
CA PRO A 98 -7.92 5.94 -3.58
C PRO A 98 -7.50 4.72 -2.76
N ARG A 99 -6.53 3.96 -3.28
CA ARG A 99 -5.99 2.79 -2.55
C ARG A 99 -4.71 3.17 -1.81
N LEU A 100 -4.23 2.27 -0.96
CA LEU A 100 -2.98 2.37 -0.24
C LEU A 100 -2.14 1.12 -0.51
N CYS A 101 -0.88 1.27 -0.92
CA CYS A 101 0.02 0.12 -1.02
C CYS A 101 1.48 0.52 -0.73
N PRO A 102 2.27 -0.40 -0.14
CA PRO A 102 3.71 -0.27 -0.05
C PRO A 102 4.31 -0.33 -1.45
N CYS A 103 5.35 0.44 -1.64
CA CYS A 103 6.21 0.43 -2.80
C CYS A 103 7.65 0.28 -2.30
N ARG A 104 8.55 -0.25 -3.13
CA ARG A 104 9.99 -0.18 -2.89
C ARG A 104 10.70 0.54 -4.01
N ASP A 105 11.86 1.12 -3.74
CA ASP A 105 12.71 1.59 -4.81
C ASP A 105 13.25 0.41 -5.62
N PHE A 106 13.84 0.71 -6.78
CA PHE A 106 14.51 -0.30 -7.58
C PHE A 106 15.73 0.28 -8.29
N ARG A 107 16.68 -0.61 -8.61
CA ARG A 107 17.85 -0.27 -9.42
C ARG A 107 17.45 -0.21 -10.90
N GLU A 108 17.79 0.87 -11.60
CA GLU A 108 17.56 0.96 -13.05
C GLU A 108 18.20 -0.23 -13.77
N GLY A 109 17.47 -0.85 -14.70
CA GLY A 109 17.87 -2.10 -15.35
C GLY A 109 17.64 -3.38 -14.53
N GLN A 110 17.35 -3.29 -13.23
CA GLN A 110 17.12 -4.44 -12.35
C GLN A 110 15.95 -4.20 -11.37
N VAL A 111 14.74 -4.19 -11.92
CA VAL A 111 13.50 -3.90 -11.17
C VAL A 111 13.30 -4.85 -9.97
N ALA A 112 13.85 -6.06 -10.00
CA ALA A 112 13.74 -7.05 -8.93
C ALA A 112 14.48 -6.67 -7.63
N LEU A 113 15.46 -5.77 -7.68
CA LEU A 113 16.24 -5.38 -6.49
C LEU A 113 16.00 -3.92 -6.12
N CYS A 114 15.79 -3.68 -4.82
CA CYS A 114 15.88 -2.34 -4.24
C CYS A 114 17.32 -1.84 -4.26
N GLN A 115 17.50 -0.52 -4.10
CA GLN A 115 18.84 0.10 -4.14
C GLN A 115 19.78 -0.52 -3.09
N ASP A 116 19.25 -0.79 -1.89
CA ASP A 116 20.02 -1.28 -0.74
C ASP A 116 19.86 -2.78 -0.45
N CYS A 117 19.21 -3.55 -1.33
CA CYS A 117 18.84 -4.95 -1.07
C CYS A 117 20.03 -5.93 -1.07
N LEU A 118 21.19 -5.51 -1.56
CA LEU A 118 22.42 -6.32 -1.58
C LEU A 118 23.48 -5.82 -0.59
N GLY A 119 23.22 -4.73 0.13
CA GLY A 119 24.11 -4.21 1.17
C GLY A 119 23.69 -4.72 2.54
N GLY A 120 24.62 -5.33 3.28
CA GLY A 120 24.44 -5.73 4.69
C GLY A 120 23.98 -4.59 5.57
#